data_AF-A0A2T0UI19-F1
#
_entry.id   AF-A0A2T0UI19-F1
#
_cell.length_a   1.000
_cell.length_b   1.000
_cell.length_c   1.000
_cell.angle_alpha   90.00
_cell.angle_beta   90.00
_cell.angle_gamma   90.00
#
_symmetry.space_group_name_H-M   'P 1'
#
loop_
_entity.id
_entity.type
_entity.pdbx_description
1 polymer ?
#
loop_
_entity_poly.entity_id
_entity_poly.type
_entity_poly.pdbx_seq_one_letter_code
_entity_poly.pdbx_strand_id
1 'polypeptide(L)' 'ECLNEHWFTSLHHAKVVIEAWRREYNEERPKKGLGGLTPSAYAEQLVLKHDKVTSDSKPGCY' A
#
# COMPACT_ATOMS: atom_id res chain seq x y z
N GLU A 1 11.73 -11.93 7.36
CA GLU A 1 11.45 -10.98 8.46
C GLU A 1 10.83 -11.81 9.60
N CYS A 2 11.37 -11.74 10.82
CA CYS A 2 10.70 -12.32 11.99
C CYS A 2 9.57 -11.37 12.39
N LEU A 3 8.33 -11.85 12.50
CA LEU A 3 7.25 -11.06 13.08
C LEU A 3 7.56 -10.85 14.57
N ASN A 4 7.55 -9.60 15.03
CA ASN A 4 7.63 -9.31 16.45
C ASN A 4 6.34 -9.80 17.13
N GLU A 5 6.49 -10.62 18.16
CA GLU A 5 5.38 -10.97 19.04
C GLU A 5 4.98 -9.74 19.86
N HIS A 6 3.67 -9.47 19.92
CA HIS A 6 3.13 -8.35 20.70
C HIS A 6 1.85 -8.77 21.41
N TRP A 7 1.84 -8.57 22.73
CA TRP A 7 0.71 -8.91 23.58
C TRP A 7 -0.21 -7.70 23.74
N PHE A 8 -1.48 -7.87 23.36
CA PHE A 8 -2.48 -6.84 23.57
C PHE A 8 -3.18 -7.00 24.91
N THR A 9 -3.35 -5.90 25.62
CA THR A 9 -4.04 -5.86 26.92
C THR A 9 -5.56 -5.71 26.80
N SER A 10 -6.06 -5.22 25.66
CA SER A 10 -7.48 -5.10 25.35
C SER A 10 -7.73 -4.99 23.84
N LEU A 11 -8.98 -5.22 23.39
CA LEU A 11 -9.36 -5.05 21.98
C LEU A 11 -9.19 -3.61 21.49
N HIS A 12 -9.46 -2.61 22.35
CA HIS A 12 -9.28 -1.21 21.98
C HIS A 12 -7.80 -0.92 21.74
N HIS A 13 -6.93 -1.36 22.66
CA HIS A 13 -5.48 -1.21 22.52
C HIS A 13 -4.97 -1.90 21.25
N ALA A 14 -5.43 -3.13 20.97
CA ALA A 14 -5.07 -3.86 19.76
C ALA A 14 -5.41 -3.08 18.49
N LYS A 15 -6.61 -2.51 18.40
CA LYS A 15 -7.03 -1.72 17.23
C LYS A 15 -6.14 -0.52 17.00
N VAL A 16 -5.82 0.23 18.06
CA VAL A 16 -4.96 1.43 17.96
C VAL A 16 -3.56 1.05 17.48
N VAL A 17 -2.95 0.02 18.07
CA VAL A 17 -1.60 -0.42 17.73
C VAL A 17 -1.53 -0.97 16.30
N ILE A 18 -2.49 -1.81 15.91
CA ILE A 18 -2.53 -2.37 14.55
C ILE A 18 -2.75 -1.28 13.51
N GLU A 19 -3.61 -0.29 13.77
CA GLU A 19 -3.80 0.84 12.84
C GLU A 19 -2.53 1.69 12.71
N ALA A 20 -1.80 1.91 13.80
CA ALA A 20 -0.52 2.61 13.75
C ALA A 20 0.49 1.84 12.87
N TRP A 21 0.63 0.53 13.09
CA TRP A 21 1.54 -0.31 12.29
C TRP A 21 1.12 -0.38 10.82
N ARG A 22 -0.18 -0.42 10.53
CA ARG A 22 -0.71 -0.42 9.17
C ARG A 22 -0.25 0.83 8.43
N ARG A 23 -0.34 2.01 9.07
CA ARG A 23 0.13 3.27 8.48
C ARG A 23 1.64 3.27 8.28
N GLU A 24 2.41 2.94 9.32
CA GLU A 24 3.88 2.92 9.23
C GLU A 24 4.37 1.98 8.11
N TYR A 25 3.77 0.78 8.00
CA TYR A 25 4.13 -0.16 6.95
C TYR A 25 3.78 0.33 5.55
N ASN A 26 2.59 0.91 5.37
CA ASN A 26 2.09 1.30 4.06
C ASN A 26 2.68 2.63 3.55
N GLU A 27 2.98 3.55 4.47
CA GLU A 27 3.32 4.94 4.14
C GLU A 27 4.79 5.24 4.36
N GLU A 28 5.45 4.65 5.36
CA GLU A 28 6.79 5.08 5.78
C GLU A 28 7.90 4.10 5.40
N ARG A 29 7.57 2.81 5.21
CA ARG A 29 8.57 1.76 4.98
C ARG A 29 8.72 1.40 3.50
N PRO A 30 9.74 1.93 2.81
CA PRO A 30 10.02 1.55 1.43
C PRO A 30 10.44 0.08 1.32
N LYS A 31 9.86 -0.65 0.36
CA LYS A 31 10.14 -2.07 0.15
C LYS A 31 11.01 -2.24 -1.10
N LYS A 32 12.15 -2.93 -0.96
CA LYS A 32 13.06 -3.22 -2.07
C LYS A 32 12.37 -3.95 -3.23
N GLY A 33 11.41 -4.84 -2.93
CA GLY A 33 10.61 -5.52 -3.96
C GLY A 33 9.69 -4.61 -4.77
N LEU A 34 9.35 -3.42 -4.25
CA LEU A 34 8.58 -2.38 -4.94
C LEU A 34 9.49 -1.32 -5.56
N GLY A 35 10.76 -1.64 -5.82
CA GLY A 35 11.73 -0.69 -6.35
C GLY A 35 12.16 0.39 -5.34
N GLY A 36 11.99 0.13 -4.04
CA GLY A 36 12.28 1.12 -3.00
C GLY A 36 11.12 2.09 -2.73
N LEU A 37 9.93 1.82 -3.26
CA LEU A 37 8.72 2.58 -2.97
C LEU A 37 8.00 2.01 -1.74
N THR A 38 7.23 2.88 -1.09
CA THR A 38 6.27 2.46 -0.07
C THR A 38 5.05 1.81 -0.76
N PRO A 39 4.34 0.90 -0.09
CA PRO A 39 3.14 0.29 -0.65
C PRO A 39 2.11 1.30 -1.16
N SER A 40 1.90 2.41 -0.44
CA SER A 40 0.99 3.48 -0.88
C SER A 40 1.45 4.14 -2.18
N ALA A 41 2.73 4.55 -2.24
CA ALA A 41 3.28 5.18 -3.44
C ALA A 41 3.25 4.25 -4.66
N TYR A 42 3.46 2.94 -4.44
CA TYR A 42 3.33 1.95 -5.50
C TYR A 42 1.88 1.81 -5.99
N ALA A 43 0.91 1.80 -5.09
CA ALA A 43 -0.51 1.76 -5.44
C ALA A 43 -0.92 3.00 -6.28
N GLU A 44 -0.46 4.19 -5.91
CA GLU A 44 -0.69 5.42 -6.68
C GLU A 44 -0.10 5.31 -8.10
N GLN A 45 1.11 4.77 -8.24
CA GLN A 45 1.70 4.52 -9.56
C GLN A 45 0.90 3.53 -10.40
N LEU A 46 0.30 2.51 -9.78
CA LEU A 46 -0.55 1.57 -10.49
C LEU A 46 -1.83 2.23 -11.01
N VAL A 47 -2.47 3.09 -10.20
CA VAL A 47 -3.64 3.87 -10.64
C VAL A 47 -3.27 4.76 -11.82
N LEU A 48 -2.20 5.54 -11.72
CA LEU A 48 -1.73 6.40 -12.80
C LEU A 48 -1.37 5.63 -14.09
N LYS A 49 -0.75 4.45 -13.96
CA LYS A 49 -0.45 3.60 -15.13
C LYS A 49 -1.72 3.05 -15.77
N HIS A 50 -2.70 2.64 -14.97
CA HIS A 50 -3.97 2.17 -15.47
C HIS A 50 -4.72 3.27 -16.24
N ASP A 51 -4.71 4.50 -15.74
CA ASP A 51 -5.35 5.65 -16.40
C ASP A 51 -4.68 6.00 -17.75
N LYS A 52 -3.37 5.74 -17.89
CA LYS A 52 -2.70 5.88 -19.19
C LYS A 52 -3.15 4.81 -20.19
N VAL A 53 -3.42 3.58 -19.74
CA VAL A 53 -3.86 2.49 -20.61
C VAL A 53 -5.29 2.71 -21.13
N THR A 54 -6.16 3.34 -20.35
CA THR A 54 -7.54 3.61 -20.77
C THR A 54 -7.64 4.78 -21.77
N SER A 55 -6.75 5.78 -21.69
CA SER A 55 -6.74 6.92 -22.63
C SER A 55 -6.25 6.57 -24.04
N ASP A 56 -5.41 5.55 -24.19
CA ASP A 56 -4.90 5.11 -25.51
C ASP A 56 -5.86 4.18 -26.26
N SER A 57 -6.93 3.73 -25.59
CA SER A 57 -8.01 2.98 -26.24
C SER A 57 -8.93 3.96 -26.98
N LYS A 58 -8.46 4.48 -28.12
CA LYS A 58 -9.35 5.05 -29.14
C LYS A 58 -10.31 3.93 -29.54
N PRO A 59 -11.63 4.01 -29.27
CA PRO A 59 -12.53 3.05 -29.88
C PRO A 59 -12.44 3.32 -31.38
N GLY A 60 -11.88 2.37 -32.12
CA GLY A 60 -11.92 2.43 -33.58
C GLY A 60 -13.39 2.58 -33.97
N CYS A 61 -13.74 3.73 -34.51
CA CYS A 61 -15.06 3.94 -35.10
C CYS A 61 -15.23 2.91 -36.21
N TYR A 62 -16.09 1.93 -35.96
CA TYR A 62 -16.71 1.13 -37.01
C TYR A 62 -17.70 1.99 -37.78
#